data_AF-A0A381W447-F1
#
_entry.id   AF-A0A381W447-F1
#
_cell.length_a   1.000
_cell.length_b   1.000
_cell.length_c   1.000
_cell.angle_alpha   90.00
_cell.angle_beta   90.00
_cell.angle_gamma   90.00
#
_symmetry.space_group_name_H-M   'P 1'
#
loop_
_entity.id
_entity.type
_entity.pdbx_description
1 polymer ?
#
loop_
_entity_poly.entity_id
_entity_poly.type
_entity_poly.pdbx_seq_one_letter_code
_entity_poly.pdbx_strand_id
1 'polypeptide(L)'
;VQNRYISARHPTLIGPVAGFDIVLERRDMDAEKVREIVRNYISERPRNTAEIAAWLNRHDDGTGGSDVAAILESDGSFVRIGTVRTSGMTGNSPPLSEWATEKWVQHHERAKPGKK
;
A
#
# COMPACT_ATOMS: atom_id res chain seq x y z
N VAL A 1 -56.20 -23.54 -14.73
CA VAL A 1 -55.39 -23.76 -13.52
C VAL A 1 -54.76 -25.14 -13.61
N GLN A 2 -53.43 -25.24 -13.71
CA GLN A 2 -52.57 -26.34 -13.22
C GLN A 2 -51.14 -26.13 -13.73
N ASN A 3 -50.36 -25.32 -13.00
CA ASN A 3 -48.91 -25.26 -13.12
C ASN A 3 -48.32 -26.57 -12.58
N ARG A 4 -47.69 -27.37 -13.45
CA ARG A 4 -46.87 -28.50 -13.01
C ARG A 4 -45.43 -28.03 -12.87
N TYR A 5 -44.94 -28.10 -11.63
CA TYR A 5 -43.55 -27.98 -11.23
C TYR A 5 -42.64 -28.88 -12.09
N ILE A 6 -41.64 -28.30 -12.74
CA ILE A 6 -40.47 -29.04 -13.21
C ILE A 6 -39.27 -28.49 -12.45
N SER A 7 -38.86 -29.21 -11.42
CA SER A 7 -37.64 -28.97 -10.67
C SER A 7 -36.44 -29.13 -11.60
N ALA A 8 -35.72 -28.05 -11.88
CA ALA A 8 -34.44 -28.12 -12.57
C ALA A 8 -33.48 -28.96 -11.72
N ARG A 9 -33.18 -30.18 -12.20
CA ARG A 9 -32.08 -30.97 -11.66
C ARG A 9 -30.80 -30.21 -12.00
N HIS A 10 -30.10 -29.70 -10.99
CA HIS A 10 -28.71 -29.27 -11.14
C HIS A 10 -27.89 -30.44 -11.69
N PRO A 11 -27.22 -30.31 -12.84
CA PRO A 11 -26.17 -31.26 -13.19
C PRO A 11 -24.98 -31.02 -12.25
N THR A 12 -24.64 -32.02 -11.46
CA THR A 12 -23.38 -32.11 -10.72
C THR A 12 -22.23 -32.14 -11.72
N LEU A 13 -21.39 -31.11 -11.73
CA LEU A 13 -20.20 -31.07 -12.56
C LEU A 13 -19.07 -31.82 -11.85
N ILE A 14 -18.78 -33.01 -12.34
CA ILE A 14 -17.67 -33.88 -11.89
C ILE A 14 -16.45 -33.55 -12.77
N GLY A 15 -15.41 -32.99 -12.18
CA GLY A 15 -14.10 -32.73 -12.80
C GLY A 15 -13.26 -31.73 -11.98
N PRO A 16 -11.92 -31.80 -11.98
CA PRO A 16 -11.10 -30.94 -11.13
C PRO A 16 -11.15 -29.51 -11.69
N VAL A 17 -11.63 -28.57 -10.87
CA VAL A 17 -11.54 -27.14 -11.20
C VAL A 17 -10.09 -26.74 -11.02
N ALA A 18 -9.33 -26.78 -12.13
CA ALA A 18 -8.07 -26.08 -12.24
C ALA A 18 -8.30 -24.63 -11.82
N GLY A 19 -7.48 -24.15 -10.88
CA GLY A 19 -7.58 -22.79 -10.38
C GLY A 19 -7.39 -21.76 -11.48
N PHE A 20 -8.16 -20.68 -11.42
CA PHE A 20 -7.83 -19.33 -11.85
C PHE A 20 -8.95 -18.44 -11.27
N ASP A 21 -8.77 -17.88 -10.08
CA ASP A 21 -8.19 -16.56 -9.82
C ASP A 21 -9.14 -15.38 -10.16
N ILE A 22 -9.30 -14.52 -9.15
CA ILE A 22 -9.61 -13.08 -9.17
C ILE A 22 -11.06 -12.63 -9.38
N VAL A 23 -11.83 -12.61 -8.28
CA VAL A 23 -12.76 -11.51 -7.99
C VAL A 23 -11.98 -10.47 -7.19
N LEU A 24 -11.39 -9.48 -7.88
CA LEU A 24 -10.72 -8.31 -7.28
C LEU A 24 -10.72 -7.16 -8.30
N GLU A 25 -11.90 -6.83 -8.83
CA GLU A 25 -12.12 -5.59 -9.60
C GLU A 25 -12.56 -4.47 -8.63
N ARG A 26 -11.72 -4.16 -7.65
CA ARG A 26 -11.56 -2.76 -7.22
C ARG A 26 -10.36 -2.26 -7.99
N ARG A 27 -10.50 -1.15 -8.71
CA ARG A 27 -9.38 -0.47 -9.37
C ARG A 27 -8.46 0.12 -8.30
N ASP A 28 -7.76 -0.75 -7.59
CA ASP A 28 -6.61 -0.39 -6.80
C ASP A 28 -5.56 0.12 -7.79
N MET A 29 -5.00 1.30 -7.53
CA MET A 29 -3.85 1.77 -8.29
C MET A 29 -2.79 0.67 -8.23
N ASP A 30 -2.27 0.26 -9.40
CA ASP A 30 -1.23 -0.75 -9.49
C ASP A 30 -0.13 -0.45 -8.46
N ALA A 31 0.21 -1.42 -7.63
CA ALA A 31 1.20 -1.27 -6.58
C ALA A 31 2.52 -0.74 -7.16
N GLU A 32 2.87 -1.11 -8.41
CA GLU A 32 4.06 -0.59 -9.08
C GLU A 32 3.94 0.91 -9.38
N LYS A 33 2.76 1.38 -9.81
CA LYS A 33 2.49 2.80 -10.03
C LYS A 33 2.51 3.59 -8.72
N VAL A 34 1.98 3.02 -7.62
CA VAL A 34 2.11 3.60 -6.28
C VAL A 34 3.60 3.75 -5.93
N ARG A 35 4.40 2.68 -6.09
CA ARG A 35 5.84 2.71 -5.80
C ARG A 35 6.54 3.79 -6.62
N GLU A 36 6.26 3.92 -7.90
CA GLU A 36 6.87 4.97 -8.75
C GLU A 36 6.54 6.39 -8.25
N ILE A 37 5.26 6.68 -7.99
CA ILE A 37 4.82 7.98 -7.50
C ILE A 37 5.48 8.31 -6.15
N VAL A 38 5.48 7.35 -5.22
CA VAL A 38 6.09 7.56 -3.89
C VAL A 38 7.60 7.71 -3.98
N ARG A 39 8.29 6.91 -4.79
CA ARG A 39 9.74 6.97 -4.98
C ARG A 39 10.19 8.34 -5.44
N ASN A 40 9.47 8.94 -6.39
CA ASN A 40 9.73 10.29 -6.85
C ASN A 40 9.49 11.32 -5.74
N TYR A 41 8.38 11.19 -5.01
CA TYR A 41 7.98 12.14 -3.96
C TYR A 41 8.96 12.21 -2.77
N ILE A 42 9.53 11.07 -2.36
CA ILE A 42 10.42 10.99 -1.18
C ILE A 42 11.92 10.95 -1.56
N SER A 43 12.25 11.13 -2.83
CA SER A 43 13.63 11.08 -3.34
C SER A 43 14.53 12.16 -2.73
N GLU A 44 13.99 13.35 -2.49
CA GLU A 44 14.76 14.50 -1.97
C GLU A 44 14.92 14.47 -0.45
N ARG A 45 13.89 13.99 0.26
CA ARG A 45 13.88 13.92 1.73
C ARG A 45 12.81 12.94 2.25
N PRO A 46 12.99 12.41 3.46
CA PRO A 46 12.05 11.48 4.05
C PRO A 46 10.65 12.08 4.23
N ARG A 47 9.64 11.23 4.28
CA ARG A 47 8.23 11.57 4.51
C ARG A 47 7.57 10.55 5.41
N ASN A 48 6.60 10.99 6.19
CA ASN A 48 5.78 10.07 6.98
C ASN A 48 4.62 9.47 6.18
N THR A 49 4.06 8.36 6.66
CA THR A 49 2.96 7.64 6.00
C THR A 49 1.75 8.54 5.69
N ALA A 50 1.42 9.51 6.55
CA ALA A 50 0.28 10.39 6.31
C ALA A 50 0.55 11.42 5.20
N GLU A 51 1.77 11.96 5.11
CA GLU A 51 2.18 12.82 4.00
C GLU A 51 2.13 12.08 2.66
N ILE A 52 2.56 10.81 2.65
CA ILE A 52 2.55 9.96 1.45
C ILE A 52 1.10 9.66 1.03
N ALA A 53 0.24 9.28 1.97
CA ALA A 53 -1.18 9.06 1.69
C ALA A 53 -1.86 10.32 1.15
N ALA A 54 -1.60 11.48 1.75
CA ALA A 54 -2.13 12.76 1.29
C ALA A 54 -1.58 13.18 -0.09
N TRP A 55 -0.34 12.81 -0.42
CA TRP A 55 0.23 13.00 -1.76
C TRP A 55 -0.49 12.11 -2.78
N LEU A 56 -0.64 10.82 -2.49
CA LEU A 56 -1.30 9.86 -3.37
C LEU A 56 -2.76 10.26 -3.66
N ASN A 57 -3.51 10.65 -2.64
CA ASN A 57 -4.90 11.14 -2.78
C ASN A 57 -5.03 12.42 -3.64
N ARG A 58 -3.94 13.16 -3.89
CA ARG A 58 -3.96 14.30 -4.83
C ARG A 58 -3.67 13.91 -6.27
N HIS A 59 -3.04 12.75 -6.48
CA HIS A 59 -2.68 12.23 -7.79
C HIS A 59 -3.75 11.30 -8.38
N ASP A 60 -4.76 10.92 -7.59
CA ASP A 60 -5.79 9.98 -7.99
C ASP A 60 -7.09 10.22 -7.19
N ASP A 61 -8.25 9.99 -7.80
CA ASP A 61 -9.57 10.09 -7.18
C ASP A 61 -9.98 8.83 -6.40
N GLY A 62 -9.12 7.80 -6.36
CA GLY A 62 -9.46 6.45 -5.92
C GLY A 62 -8.51 5.78 -4.92
N THR A 63 -7.48 6.44 -4.39
CA THR A 63 -6.49 5.79 -3.49
C THR A 63 -7.01 5.46 -2.08
N GLY A 64 -8.32 5.52 -1.86
CA GLY A 64 -8.99 5.34 -0.57
C GLY A 64 -8.96 3.94 0.03
N GLY A 65 -8.04 3.04 -0.36
CA GLY A 65 -8.06 1.65 0.10
C GLY A 65 -6.71 0.95 0.32
N SER A 66 -5.60 1.46 -0.23
CA SER A 66 -4.32 0.73 -0.15
C SER A 66 -3.54 1.09 1.12
N ASP A 67 -3.11 0.07 1.86
CA ASP A 67 -2.21 0.25 3.00
C ASP A 67 -0.82 0.65 2.49
N VAL A 68 -0.55 1.96 2.51
CA VAL A 68 0.73 2.55 2.10
C VAL A 68 1.91 1.88 2.81
N ALA A 69 1.77 1.54 4.09
CA ALA A 69 2.86 0.91 4.83
C ALA A 69 3.14 -0.50 4.25
N ALA A 70 2.11 -1.31 4.04
CA ALA A 70 2.26 -2.65 3.46
C ALA A 70 2.88 -2.61 2.05
N ILE A 71 2.48 -1.62 1.22
CA ILE A 71 3.08 -1.44 -0.11
C ILE A 71 4.56 -1.13 0.03
N LEU A 72 4.95 -0.16 0.84
CA LEU A 72 6.37 0.22 0.98
C LEU A 72 7.21 -0.90 1.62
N GLU A 73 6.65 -1.65 2.57
CA GLU A 73 7.34 -2.78 3.22
C GLU A 73 7.64 -3.93 2.24
N SER A 74 6.83 -4.08 1.20
CA SER A 74 7.03 -5.12 0.19
C SER A 74 8.12 -4.80 -0.85
N ASP A 75 8.72 -3.60 -0.83
CA ASP A 75 9.78 -3.18 -1.76
C ASP A 75 11.02 -2.68 -1.01
N GLY A 76 12.15 -3.38 -1.21
CA GLY A 76 13.41 -3.09 -0.54
C GLY A 76 14.08 -1.77 -0.95
N SER A 77 13.58 -1.08 -1.98
CA SER A 77 14.04 0.28 -2.33
C SER A 77 13.52 1.35 -1.38
N PHE A 78 12.53 1.04 -0.55
CA PHE A 78 12.01 1.87 0.51
C PHE A 78 12.52 1.42 1.88
N VAL A 79 12.98 2.37 2.68
CA VAL A 79 13.52 2.11 4.02
C VAL A 79 12.69 2.87 5.04
N ARG A 80 12.18 2.17 6.04
CA ARG A 80 11.60 2.79 7.24
C ARG A 80 12.74 3.33 8.10
N ILE A 81 12.87 4.65 8.19
CA ILE A 81 13.99 5.31 8.90
C ILE A 81 13.62 5.73 10.33
N GLY A 82 12.34 5.69 10.69
CA GLY A 82 11.89 6.14 12.00
C GLY A 82 10.38 6.16 12.14
N THR A 83 9.92 6.80 13.21
CA THR A 83 8.51 7.11 13.44
C THR A 83 8.37 8.53 13.97
N VAL A 84 7.31 9.22 13.54
CA VAL A 84 6.98 10.59 13.95
C VAL A 84 5.74 10.56 14.84
N ARG A 85 5.83 11.18 16.01
CA ARG A 85 4.69 11.44 16.90
C ARG A 85 4.28 12.89 16.77
N THR A 86 2.99 13.14 16.65
CA THR A 86 2.41 14.47 16.85
C THR A 86 2.36 14.79 18.34
N SER A 87 3.51 15.20 18.91
CA SER A 87 3.56 15.61 20.32
C SER A 87 2.83 16.93 20.52
N GLY A 88 1.69 16.91 21.22
CA GLY A 88 0.95 18.12 21.60
C GLY A 88 -0.53 17.90 21.90
N MET A 89 -1.13 16.81 21.43
CA MET A 89 -2.47 16.38 21.83
C MET A 89 -2.35 15.07 22.60
N THR A 90 -3.15 14.93 23.65
CA THR A 90 -3.41 13.70 24.42
C THR A 90 -4.14 12.65 23.56
N GLY A 91 -3.77 12.53 22.29
CA GLY A 91 -4.37 11.62 21.33
C GLY A 91 -3.64 10.28 21.38
N ASN A 92 -4.40 9.22 21.66
CA ASN A 92 -3.92 7.84 21.71
C ASN A 92 -3.55 7.28 20.30
N SER A 93 -3.24 8.14 19.33
CA SER A 93 -2.98 7.77 17.95
C SER A 93 -1.60 7.10 17.84
N PRO A 94 -1.49 5.97 17.14
CA PRO A 94 -0.22 5.33 16.86
C PRO A 94 0.76 6.29 16.16
N PRO A 95 2.07 6.16 16.40
CA PRO A 95 3.07 6.96 15.70
C PRO A 95 3.06 6.63 14.20
N LEU A 96 3.33 7.63 13.35
CA LEU A 96 3.40 7.45 11.90
C LEU A 96 4.80 7.00 11.50
N SER A 97 4.91 5.99 10.64
CA SER A 97 6.20 5.58 10.09
C SER A 97 6.79 6.66 9.19
N GLU A 98 8.12 6.82 9.23
CA GLU A 98 8.88 7.70 8.35
C GLU A 98 9.68 6.87 7.34
N TRP A 99 9.62 7.27 6.08
CA TRP A 99 10.12 6.53 4.93
C TRP A 99 11.10 7.36 4.12
N ALA A 100 12.15 6.72 3.62
CA ALA A 100 13.10 7.27 2.67
C ALA A 100 13.42 6.25 1.57
N THR A 101 14.00 6.70 0.46
CA THR A 101 14.61 5.77 -0.50
C THR A 101 15.93 5.24 0.04
N GLU A 102 16.30 4.01 -0.34
CA GLU A 102 17.61 3.44 -0.04
C GLU A 102 18.75 4.39 -0.47
N LYS A 103 18.64 4.98 -1.66
CA LYS A 103 19.61 5.95 -2.19
C LYS A 103 19.76 7.17 -1.29
N TRP A 104 18.64 7.71 -0.78
CA TRP A 104 18.65 8.84 0.14
C TRP A 104 19.38 8.48 1.44
N VAL A 105 19.10 7.30 2.00
CA VAL A 105 19.75 6.79 3.22
C VAL A 105 21.25 6.64 2.99
N GLN A 106 21.68 5.95 1.94
CA GLN A 106 23.09 5.77 1.63
C GLN A 106 23.84 7.09 1.46
N HIS A 107 23.21 8.09 0.82
CA HIS A 107 23.81 9.42 0.66
C HIS A 107 23.96 10.16 2.00
N HIS A 108 22.94 10.12 2.86
CA HIS A 108 22.92 10.87 4.12
C HIS A 108 23.61 10.15 5.30
N GLU A 109 23.73 8.83 5.27
CA GLU A 109 24.56 8.09 6.21
C GLU A 109 26.05 8.33 5.97
N ARG A 110 26.49 8.41 4.70
CA ARG A 110 27.87 8.80 4.36
C ARG A 110 28.22 10.21 4.84
N ALA A 111 27.22 11.08 4.99
CA ALA A 111 27.38 12.45 5.46
C ALA A 111 27.40 12.58 7.00
N LYS A 112 27.07 11.53 7.76
CA LYS A 112 27.23 11.56 9.21
C LYS A 112 28.72 11.36 9.54
N PRO A 113 29.43 12.36 10.10
CA PRO A 113 30.77 12.11 10.62
C PRO A 113 30.65 11.02 11.67
N GLY A 114 31.37 9.92 11.45
CA GLY A 114 31.25 8.70 12.23
C GLY A 114 31.17 8.98 13.72
N LYS A 115 30.16 8.40 14.38
CA LYS A 115 30.22 8.11 15.80
C LYS A 115 31.41 7.13 15.97
N LYS A 116 32.59 7.69 16.24
CA LYS A 116 33.72 6.94 16.81
C LYS A 116 33.35 6.47 18.20
#